data_AF-A0AAW4XPM0-F1
#
_entry.id   AF-A0AAW4XPM0-F1
#
_cell.length_a   1.000
_cell.length_b   1.000
_cell.length_c   1.000
_cell.angle_alpha   90.00
_cell.angle_beta   90.00
_cell.angle_gamma   90.00
#
_symmetry.space_group_name_H-M   'P 1'
#
loop_
_entity.id
_entity.type
_entity.pdbx_description
1 polymer ?
#
loop_
_entity_poly.entity_id
_entity_poly.type
_entity_poly.pdbx_seq_one_letter_code
_entity_poly.pdbx_strand_id
1 'polypeptide(L)'
;TKVRNVIATLERLFESDEIPPAEDVDRNELRIASTLNGRVVVRGDFDALTGEMLLSALSNLTMPTPAPDGTPDARSAAKRTADGFTELIR
;
A
#
# COMPACT_ATOMS: atom_id res chain seq x y z
N THR A 1 -9.83 8.56 -32.63
CA THR A 1 -11.08 8.17 -31.92
C THR A 1 -10.85 7.83 -30.46
N LYS A 2 -9.82 7.06 -30.08
CA LYS A 2 -9.51 6.76 -28.66
C LYS A 2 -9.14 7.99 -27.81
N VAL A 3 -8.31 8.90 -28.33
CA VAL A 3 -7.85 10.09 -27.60
C VAL A 3 -9.01 11.01 -27.19
N ARG A 4 -9.99 11.23 -28.08
CA ARG A 4 -11.20 12.03 -27.77
C ARG A 4 -12.03 11.42 -26.64
N ASN A 5 -12.13 10.09 -26.58
CA ASN A 5 -12.86 9.42 -25.49
C ASN A 5 -12.11 9.51 -24.15
N VAL A 6 -10.78 9.42 -24.17
CA VAL A 6 -9.96 9.61 -22.96
C VAL A 6 -10.11 11.04 -22.44
N ILE A 7 -10.05 12.03 -23.33
CA ILE A 7 -10.25 13.44 -22.96
C ILE A 7 -11.64 13.66 -22.36
N ALA A 8 -12.71 13.22 -23.02
CA ALA A 8 -14.07 13.36 -22.48
C ALA A 8 -14.29 12.62 -21.13
N THR A 9 -13.59 11.51 -20.92
CA THR A 9 -13.63 10.78 -19.64
C THR A 9 -12.92 11.55 -18.53
N LEU A 10 -11.77 12.13 -18.85
CA LEU A 10 -11.03 12.99 -17.93
C LEU A 10 -11.82 14.27 -17.62
N GLU A 11 -12.35 14.96 -18.63
CA GLU A 11 -13.19 16.15 -18.46
C GLU A 11 -14.39 15.87 -17.54
N ARG A 12 -15.11 14.76 -17.74
CA ARG A 12 -16.23 14.37 -16.87
C ARG A 12 -15.79 14.02 -15.43
N LEU A 13 -14.62 13.42 -15.25
CA LEU A 13 -14.07 13.15 -13.91
C LEU A 13 -13.71 14.46 -13.18
N PHE A 14 -13.23 15.47 -13.92
CA PHE A 14 -12.85 16.77 -13.35
C PHE A 14 -14.00 17.78 -13.25
N GLU A 15 -15.12 17.57 -13.97
CA GLU A 15 -16.35 18.38 -13.87
C GLU A 15 -17.33 17.86 -12.80
N SER A 16 -17.07 16.69 -12.21
CA SER A 16 -17.87 16.16 -11.11
C SER A 16 -17.43 16.81 -9.79
N ASP A 17 -18.36 17.27 -8.97
CA ASP A 17 -18.11 17.66 -7.56
C ASP A 17 -17.82 16.43 -6.66
N GLU A 18 -17.77 15.22 -7.24
CA GLU A 18 -17.44 13.98 -6.54
C GLU A 18 -15.93 13.85 -6.35
N ILE A 19 -15.51 13.73 -5.09
CA ILE A 19 -14.10 13.52 -4.73
C ILE A 19 -13.65 12.18 -5.32
N PRO A 20 -12.54 12.14 -6.09
CA PRO A 20 -12.00 10.88 -6.59
C PRO A 20 -11.71 9.90 -5.44
N PRO A 21 -11.98 8.59 -5.59
CA PRO A 21 -11.75 7.59 -4.54
C PRO A 21 -10.34 7.61 -3.92
N ALA A 22 -9.34 7.98 -4.72
CA ALA A 22 -7.94 8.03 -4.30
C ALA A 22 -7.61 9.27 -3.45
N GLU A 23 -8.49 10.28 -3.43
CA GLU A 23 -8.35 11.53 -2.67
C GLU A 23 -9.33 11.62 -1.49
N ASP A 24 -10.27 10.67 -1.40
CA ASP A 24 -11.32 10.62 -0.40
C ASP A 24 -10.81 9.98 0.91
N VAL A 25 -10.37 10.83 1.83
CA VAL A 25 -9.85 10.42 3.14
C VAL A 25 -10.92 9.84 4.08
N ASP A 26 -12.21 10.13 3.83
CA ASP A 26 -13.31 9.61 4.66
C ASP A 26 -13.53 8.10 4.42
N ARG A 27 -12.97 7.57 3.33
CA ARG A 27 -12.97 6.13 3.02
C ARG A 27 -11.85 5.34 3.69
N ASN A 28 -10.93 6.01 4.38
CA ASN A 28 -9.82 5.34 5.04
C ASN A 28 -10.31 4.40 6.13
N GLU A 29 -9.87 3.15 6.08
CA GLU A 29 -10.25 2.14 7.04
C GLU A 29 -9.07 1.22 7.41
N LEU A 30 -8.89 0.98 8.71
CA LEU A 30 -7.92 0.03 9.24
C LEU A 30 -8.61 -0.97 10.17
N ARG A 31 -8.59 -2.24 9.79
CA ARG A 31 -9.07 -3.35 10.61
C ARG A 31 -7.91 -4.15 11.16
N ILE A 32 -7.88 -4.31 12.49
CA ILE A 32 -6.92 -5.11 13.22
C ILE A 32 -7.70 -6.10 14.07
N ALA A 33 -7.50 -7.40 13.86
CA ALA A 33 -8.22 -8.44 14.58
C ALA A 33 -7.28 -9.57 15.00
N SER A 34 -7.41 -10.00 16.25
CA SER A 34 -6.78 -11.23 16.74
C SER A 34 -7.53 -12.45 16.20
N THR A 35 -6.78 -13.47 15.81
CA THR A 35 -7.32 -14.77 15.39
C THR A 35 -7.25 -15.78 16.53
N LEU A 36 -8.01 -16.88 16.40
CA LEU A 36 -8.06 -17.94 17.42
C LEU A 36 -6.72 -18.66 17.66
N ASN A 37 -5.79 -18.60 16.71
CA ASN A 37 -4.45 -19.18 16.85
C ASN A 37 -3.40 -18.17 17.33
N GLY A 38 -3.83 -17.06 17.95
CA GLY A 38 -2.93 -16.06 18.53
C GLY A 38 -2.18 -15.22 17.50
N ARG A 39 -2.59 -15.23 16.23
CA ARG A 39 -2.07 -14.31 15.21
C ARG A 39 -2.91 -13.04 15.19
N VAL A 40 -2.38 -12.01 14.54
CA VAL A 40 -3.11 -10.77 14.26
C VAL A 40 -3.20 -10.62 12.75
N VAL A 41 -4.40 -10.31 12.26
CA VAL A 41 -4.64 -9.93 10.87
C VAL A 41 -4.86 -8.43 10.82
N VAL A 42 -4.12 -7.77 9.93
CA VAL A 42 -4.22 -6.34 9.66
C VAL A 42 -4.69 -6.17 8.21
N ARG A 43 -5.70 -5.34 7.98
CA ARG A 43 -6.18 -4.95 6.64
C ARG A 43 -6.45 -3.45 6.62
N GLY A 44 -5.79 -2.74 5.71
CA GLY A 44 -5.99 -1.31 5.48
C GLY A 44 -6.52 -1.05 4.08
N ASP A 45 -7.35 -0.03 3.95
CA ASP A 45 -7.74 0.64 2.70
C ASP A 45 -7.53 2.13 2.94
N PHE A 46 -6.74 2.78 2.09
CA PHE A 46 -6.28 4.15 2.30
C PHE A 46 -6.32 4.95 0.99
N ASP A 47 -6.53 6.25 1.12
CA ASP A 47 -6.30 7.24 0.09
C ASP A 47 -4.84 7.16 -0.42
N ALA A 48 -4.61 7.71 -1.61
CA ALA A 48 -3.33 7.61 -2.29
C ALA A 48 -2.19 8.23 -1.50
N LEU A 49 -2.43 9.37 -0.82
CA LEU A 49 -1.39 10.06 -0.05
C LEU A 49 -1.01 9.24 1.18
N THR A 50 -1.99 8.80 1.98
CA THR A 50 -1.72 7.96 3.16
C THR A 50 -1.10 6.62 2.77
N GLY A 51 -1.57 6.00 1.69
CA GLY A 51 -1.01 4.76 1.16
C GLY A 51 0.45 4.93 0.72
N GLU A 52 0.78 6.01 0.02
CA GLU A 52 2.15 6.32 -0.39
C GLU A 52 3.07 6.56 0.82
N MET A 53 2.59 7.26 1.85
CA MET A 53 3.33 7.47 3.09
C MET A 53 3.69 6.13 3.76
N LEU A 54 2.74 5.20 3.85
CA LEU A 54 2.98 3.85 4.39
C LEU A 54 4.01 3.07 3.56
N LEU A 55 3.84 3.06 2.24
CA LEU A 55 4.77 2.39 1.33
C LEU A 55 6.17 2.98 1.40
N SER A 56 6.26 4.31 1.49
CA SER A 56 7.53 5.03 1.63
C SER A 56 8.22 4.69 2.95
N ALA A 57 7.48 4.65 4.06
CA ALA A 57 8.01 4.24 5.37
C ALA A 57 8.55 2.80 5.36
N LEU A 58 7.91 1.89 4.63
CA LEU A 58 8.32 0.50 4.51
C LEU A 58 9.43 0.26 3.48
N SER A 59 9.63 1.16 2.51
CA SER A 59 10.49 0.94 1.34
C SER A 59 11.90 0.47 1.72
N ASN A 60 12.58 1.19 2.62
CA ASN A 60 13.92 0.84 3.08
C ASN A 60 13.95 -0.41 3.97
N LEU A 61 12.87 -0.67 4.73
CA LEU A 61 12.80 -1.78 5.67
C LEU A 61 12.48 -3.12 4.99
N THR A 62 12.00 -3.08 3.75
CA THR A 62 11.59 -4.27 2.98
C THR A 62 12.56 -4.65 1.88
N MET A 63 13.67 -3.92 1.75
CA MET A 63 14.71 -4.19 0.77
C MET A 63 15.26 -5.62 0.91
N PRO A 64 15.46 -6.35 -0.21
CA PRO A 64 16.15 -7.62 -0.18
C PRO A 64 17.57 -7.46 0.38
N THR A 65 17.99 -8.43 1.19
CA THR A 65 19.34 -8.50 1.76
C THR A 65 20.02 -9.78 1.24
N PRO A 66 20.74 -9.72 0.11
CA PRO A 66 21.51 -10.85 -0.39
C PRO A 66 22.58 -11.29 0.60
N ALA A 67 22.95 -12.56 0.57
CA ALA A 67 24.07 -13.06 1.35
C ALA A 67 25.41 -12.53 0.80
N PRO A 68 26.50 -12.55 1.59
CA PRO A 68 27.81 -12.07 1.16
C PRO A 68 28.37 -12.80 -0.08
N ASP A 69 27.94 -14.03 -0.31
CA ASP A 69 28.30 -14.85 -1.48
C ASP A 69 27.46 -14.51 -2.74
N GLY A 70 26.55 -13.55 -2.64
CA GLY A 70 25.65 -13.14 -3.72
C GLY A 70 24.37 -13.97 -3.82
N THR A 71 24.15 -14.94 -2.93
CA THR A 71 22.89 -15.69 -2.90
C THR A 71 21.71 -14.73 -2.67
N PRO A 72 20.64 -14.81 -3.49
CA PRO A 72 19.47 -13.96 -3.32
C PRO A 72 18.86 -14.08 -1.93
N ASP A 73 18.21 -13.01 -1.47
CA ASP A 73 17.50 -13.02 -0.19
C ASP A 73 16.46 -14.16 -0.16
N ALA A 74 16.63 -15.08 0.79
CA ALA A 74 15.78 -16.25 0.94
C ALA A 74 14.36 -15.91 1.45
N ARG A 75 14.15 -14.71 2.02
CA ARG A 75 12.83 -14.27 2.48
C ARG A 75 11.94 -13.97 1.27
N SER A 76 10.71 -14.46 1.32
CA SER A 76 9.68 -14.02 0.36
C SER A 76 9.41 -12.53 0.52
N ALA A 77 8.86 -11.89 -0.53
CA ALA A 77 8.47 -10.48 -0.47
C ALA A 77 7.52 -10.21 0.72
N ALA A 78 6.51 -11.06 0.91
CA ALA A 78 5.57 -10.95 2.03
C ALA A 78 6.27 -11.06 3.41
N LYS A 79 7.29 -11.92 3.53
CA LYS A 79 8.07 -12.04 4.77
C LYS A 79 8.89 -10.77 5.02
N ARG A 80 9.54 -10.21 3.99
CA ARG A 80 10.24 -8.92 4.11
C ARG A 80 9.31 -7.79 4.52
N THR A 81 8.11 -7.71 3.94
CA THR A 81 7.09 -6.74 4.36
C THR A 81 6.68 -6.91 5.81
N ALA A 82 6.46 -8.14 6.28
CA ALA A 82 6.12 -8.41 7.67
C ALA A 82 7.26 -8.04 8.65
N ASP A 83 8.51 -8.33 8.28
CA ASP A 83 9.68 -7.95 9.07
C ASP A 83 9.85 -6.43 9.10
N GLY A 84 9.73 -5.76 7.95
CA GLY A 84 9.80 -4.30 7.87
C GLY A 84 8.68 -3.60 8.63
N PHE A 85 7.47 -4.15 8.61
CA PHE A 85 6.36 -3.66 9.44
C PHE A 85 6.66 -3.81 10.94
N THR A 86 7.34 -4.88 11.35
CA THR A 86 7.77 -5.06 12.75
C THR A 86 8.78 -3.99 13.16
N GLU A 87 9.71 -3.63 12.29
CA GLU A 87 10.67 -2.54 12.55
C GLU A 87 9.99 -1.16 12.56
N LEU A 88 8.95 -0.96 11.74
CA LEU A 88 8.20 0.31 11.69
C LEU A 88 7.46 0.63 13.00
N ILE A 89 6.94 -0.39 13.68
CA ILE A 89 6.12 -0.23 14.90
C ILE A 89 6.92 -0.42 16.20
N ARG A 90 8.20 -0.75 16.11
CA ARG A 90 9.09 -0.91 17.26
C ARG A 90 9.56 0.45 17.77
#